data_AF-A0A246B7E0-F1
#
_entry.id   AF-A0A246B7E0-F1
#
_cell.length_a   1.000
_cell.length_b   1.000
_cell.length_c   1.000
_cell.angle_alpha   90.00
_cell.angle_beta   90.00
_cell.angle_gamma   90.00
#
_symmetry.space_group_name_H-M   'P 1'
#
loop_
_entity.id
_entity.type
_entity.pdbx_description
1 polymer ?
#
loop_
_entity_poly.entity_id
_entity_poly.type
_entity_poly.pdbx_seq_one_letter_code
_entity_poly.pdbx_strand_id
1 'polypeptide(L)'
;MDHYLELLKHILPEFLIEHFDLTKQTTEGEVMHLYFEEKNNPPKEVSNRILTAHGFHKEITIQDFPLRGNAVYLHIKRRRWLDKNTKQIVQ
;
A
#
# COMPACT_ATOMS: atom_id res chain seq x y z
N MET A 1 4.38 5.97 -18.46
CA MET A 1 4.30 5.35 -17.11
C MET A 1 2.88 5.41 -16.57
N ASP A 2 2.09 6.44 -16.89
CA ASP A 2 0.72 6.61 -16.39
C ASP A 2 -0.31 5.59 -16.91
N HIS A 3 -0.17 5.11 -18.16
CA HIS A 3 -1.11 4.15 -18.74
C HIS A 3 -1.18 2.81 -18.00
N TYR A 4 -0.11 2.40 -17.31
CA TYR A 4 -0.12 1.17 -16.51
C TYR A 4 -0.94 1.35 -15.22
N LEU A 5 -0.87 2.53 -14.60
CA LEU A 5 -1.68 2.86 -13.44
C LEU A 5 -3.15 2.93 -13.80
N GLU A 6 -3.51 3.47 -14.96
CA GLU A 6 -4.89 3.47 -15.45
C GLU A 6 -5.43 2.05 -15.64
N LEU A 7 -4.63 1.13 -16.18
CA LEU A 7 -5.02 -0.29 -16.29
C LEU A 7 -5.19 -0.96 -14.92
N LEU A 8 -4.30 -0.65 -13.97
CA LEU A 8 -4.40 -1.18 -12.61
C LEU A 8 -5.67 -0.69 -11.89
N LYS A 9 -6.14 0.53 -12.12
CA LYS A 9 -7.41 1.03 -11.56
C LYS A 9 -8.64 0.25 -12.01
N HIS A 10 -8.57 -0.42 -13.16
CA HIS A 10 -9.66 -1.27 -13.64
C HIS A 10 -9.65 -2.67 -13.01
N ILE A 11 -8.51 -3.08 -12.44
CA ILE A 11 -8.30 -4.42 -11.91
C ILE A 11 -8.36 -4.41 -10.38
N LEU A 12 -7.77 -3.39 -9.77
CA LEU A 12 -7.64 -3.24 -8.34
C LEU A 12 -8.56 -2.13 -7.83
N PRO A 13 -9.00 -2.21 -6.56
CA PRO A 13 -9.71 -1.12 -5.90
C PRO A 13 -8.97 0.21 -6.02
N GLU A 14 -9.69 1.28 -6.39
CA GLU A 14 -9.12 2.62 -6.56
C GLU A 14 -8.38 3.09 -5.30
N PHE A 15 -8.90 2.73 -4.12
CA PHE A 15 -8.25 2.96 -2.83
C PHE A 15 -6.79 2.48 -2.76
N LEU A 16 -6.47 1.30 -3.29
CA LEU A 16 -5.10 0.80 -3.29
C LEU A 16 -4.19 1.65 -4.17
N ILE A 17 -4.67 2.05 -5.34
CA ILE A 17 -3.90 2.86 -6.29
C ILE A 17 -3.70 4.29 -5.77
N GLU A 18 -4.68 4.84 -5.06
CA GLU A 18 -4.60 6.18 -4.49
C GLU A 18 -3.66 6.25 -3.28
N HIS A 19 -3.74 5.28 -2.37
CA HIS A 19 -3.03 5.34 -1.08
C HIS A 19 -1.70 4.59 -1.05
N PHE A 20 -1.48 3.62 -1.95
CA PHE A 20 -0.30 2.78 -1.95
C PHE A 20 0.45 2.84 -3.28
N ASP A 21 1.76 2.67 -3.20
CA ASP A 21 2.63 2.47 -4.36
C ASP A 21 2.91 0.97 -4.51
N LEU A 22 2.73 0.45 -5.73
CA LEU A 22 3.17 -0.91 -6.08
C LEU A 22 4.69 -0.92 -6.21
N THR A 23 5.38 -1.52 -5.24
CA THR A 23 6.85 -1.53 -5.18
C THR A 23 7.47 -2.76 -5.82
N LYS A 24 6.74 -3.88 -5.82
CA LYS A 24 7.22 -5.14 -6.41
C LYS A 24 6.05 -5.99 -6.87
N GLN A 25 6.27 -6.73 -7.96
CA GLN A 25 5.41 -7.84 -8.35
C GLN A 25 6.28 -9.10 -8.48
N THR A 26 5.74 -10.26 -8.13
CA THR A 26 6.40 -11.56 -8.30
C THR A 26 5.36 -12.57 -8.69
N THR A 27 5.69 -13.43 -9.65
CA THR A 27 4.80 -14.51 -10.08
C THR A 27 5.52 -15.83 -9.81
N GLU A 28 4.89 -16.70 -9.03
CA GLU A 28 5.39 -18.03 -8.69
C GLU A 28 4.35 -19.05 -9.15
N GLY A 29 4.62 -19.69 -10.30
CA GLY A 29 3.65 -20.59 -10.94
C GLY A 29 2.36 -19.86 -11.30
N GLU A 30 1.23 -20.35 -10.76
CA GLU A 30 -0.11 -19.77 -10.94
C GLU A 30 -0.48 -18.79 -9.82
N VAL A 31 0.51 -18.26 -9.10
CA VAL A 31 0.30 -17.31 -8.01
C VAL A 31 0.99 -15.99 -8.31
N MET A 32 0.25 -14.89 -8.19
CA MET A 32 0.74 -13.53 -8.37
C MET A 32 0.79 -12.82 -7.01
N HIS A 33 1.98 -12.40 -6.62
CA HIS A 33 2.26 -11.62 -5.42
C HIS A 33 2.50 -10.15 -5.81
N LEU A 34 1.68 -9.26 -5.29
CA LEU A 34 1.78 -7.81 -5.49
C LEU A 34 2.12 -7.14 -4.17
N TYR A 35 3.20 -6.36 -4.13
CA TYR A 35 3.70 -5.70 -2.92
C TYR A 35 3.43 -4.20 -2.98
N PHE A 36 2.73 -3.71 -1.98
CA PHE A 36 2.26 -2.34 -1.85
C PHE A 36 2.86 -1.70 -0.61
N GLU A 37 3.36 -0.47 -0.77
CA GLU A 37 3.81 0.36 0.35
C GLU A 37 2.98 1.65 0.41
N GLU A 38 2.53 2.00 1.60
CA GLU A 38 1.71 3.20 1.80
C GLU A 38 2.52 4.46 1.47
N LYS A 39 1.92 5.31 0.64
CA LYS A 39 2.49 6.57 0.18
C LYS A 39 2.84 7.46 1.36
N ASN A 40 3.86 8.32 1.17
CA ASN A 40 4.28 9.27 2.20
C ASN A 40 3.38 10.52 2.26
N ASN A 41 2.06 10.33 2.20
CA ASN A 41 1.09 11.42 2.28
C ASN A 41 0.47 11.39 3.69
N PRO A 42 0.75 12.38 4.54
CA PRO A 42 0.14 12.44 5.87
C PRO A 42 -1.38 12.63 5.71
N PRO A 43 -2.20 11.98 6.56
CA PRO A 43 -3.64 12.16 6.53
C PRO A 43 -3.99 13.66 6.67
N LYS A 44 -4.91 14.16 5.84
CA LYS A 44 -5.32 15.59 5.86
C LYS A 44 -5.81 16.05 7.24
N GLU A 45 -6.32 15.12 8.04
CA GLU A 45 -6.80 15.37 9.41
C GLU A 45 -5.68 15.70 10.41
N VAL A 46 -4.43 15.33 10.11
CA VAL A 46 -3.24 15.57 10.94
C VAL A 46 -2.23 16.48 10.27
N SER A 47 -2.62 17.23 9.23
CA SER A 47 -1.75 18.25 8.60
C SER A 47 -1.24 19.32 9.58
N ASN A 48 -1.90 19.48 10.74
CA ASN A 48 -1.48 20.38 11.82
C ASN A 48 -0.47 19.76 12.80
N ARG A 49 -0.07 18.50 12.61
CA ARG A 49 0.90 17.78 13.46
C ARG A 49 2.17 17.45 12.66
N ILE A 50 3.33 17.62 13.29
CA ILE A 50 4.61 17.30 12.66
C ILE A 50 4.82 15.79 12.75
N LEU A 51 4.34 15.06 11.74
CA LEU A 51 4.53 13.63 11.61
C LEU A 51 5.85 13.32 10.91
N THR A 52 6.68 12.47 11.51
CA THR A 52 7.90 11.96 10.88
C THR A 52 7.67 10.50 10.50
N ALA A 53 8.01 10.12 9.26
CA ALA A 53 7.95 8.73 8.83
C ALA A 53 8.88 7.87 9.69
N HIS A 54 8.32 6.90 10.41
CA HIS A 54 9.03 6.03 11.36
C HIS A 54 8.93 4.57 10.90
N GLY A 55 9.23 4.34 9.63
CA GLY A 55 9.21 3.02 8.99
C GLY A 55 7.81 2.51 8.67
N PHE A 56 7.65 1.19 8.66
CA PHE A 56 6.40 0.51 8.30
C PHE A 56 5.93 -0.43 9.42
N HIS A 57 4.62 -0.68 9.47
CA HIS A 57 4.04 -1.77 10.25
C HIS A 57 4.42 -3.12 9.63
N LYS A 58 4.13 -4.21 10.36
CA LYS A 58 4.28 -5.57 9.80
C LYS A 58 3.42 -5.66 8.54
N GLU A 59 4.00 -6.28 7.50
CA GLU A 59 3.31 -6.56 6.26
C GLU A 59 2.07 -7.43 6.56
N ILE A 60 0.95 -7.07 5.96
CA ILE A 60 -0.25 -7.91 5.93
C ILE A 60 -0.37 -8.51 4.54
N THR A 61 -0.82 -9.76 4.47
CA THR A 61 -1.07 -10.45 3.21
C THR A 61 -2.56 -10.73 3.10
N ILE A 62 -3.17 -10.28 2.01
CA ILE A 62 -4.58 -10.47 1.71
C ILE A 62 -4.67 -11.27 0.42
N GLN A 63 -5.50 -12.31 0.42
CA GLN A 63 -5.85 -13.01 -0.82
C GLN A 63 -6.95 -12.23 -1.54
N ASP A 64 -6.74 -11.95 -2.80
CA ASP A 64 -7.69 -11.26 -3.67
C ASP A 64 -8.27 -12.20 -4.72
N PHE A 65 -9.26 -11.72 -5.47
CA PHE A 65 -9.88 -12.48 -6.55
C PHE A 65 -8.84 -12.95 -7.58
N PRO A 66 -8.94 -14.21 -8.04
CA PRO A 66 -7.98 -14.74 -8.99
C PRO A 66 -8.04 -13.97 -10.31
N LEU A 67 -6.89 -13.49 -10.76
CA LEU A 67 -6.76 -12.77 -12.02
C LEU A 67 -6.32 -13.72 -13.12
N ARG A 68 -7.25 -13.97 -14.06
CA ARG A 68 -7.04 -14.87 -15.22
C ARG A 68 -6.60 -16.28 -14.81
N GLY A 69 -7.18 -16.81 -13.73
CA GLY A 69 -6.86 -18.13 -13.20
C GLY A 69 -5.69 -18.16 -12.23
N ASN A 70 -4.92 -17.07 -12.11
CA ASN A 70 -3.84 -16.99 -11.13
C ASN A 70 -4.38 -16.53 -9.77
N ALA A 71 -4.01 -17.20 -8.69
CA ALA A 71 -4.32 -16.73 -7.33
C ALA A 71 -3.54 -15.43 -7.06
N VAL A 72 -4.19 -14.41 -6.50
CA VAL A 72 -3.56 -13.10 -6.27
C VAL A 72 -3.41 -12.87 -4.78
N TYR A 73 -2.20 -12.49 -4.36
CA TYR A 73 -1.90 -12.08 -2.99
C TYR A 73 -1.38 -10.65 -2.97
N LEU A 74 -2.04 -9.82 -2.18
CA LEU A 74 -1.68 -8.43 -1.95
C LEU A 74 -0.89 -8.35 -0.63
N HIS A 75 0.39 -8.03 -0.73
CA HIS A 75 1.28 -7.78 0.40
C HIS A 75 1.29 -6.27 0.68
N ILE A 76 0.69 -5.85 1.77
CA ILE A 76 0.48 -4.43 2.07
C ILE A 76 1.32 -4.04 3.29
N LYS A 77 2.16 -3.01 3.13
CA LYS A 77 2.89 -2.37 4.21
C LYS A 77 2.34 -0.98 4.47
N ARG A 78 1.82 -0.79 5.68
CA ARG A 78 1.32 0.52 6.15
C ARG A 78 2.44 1.31 6.81
N ARG A 79 2.44 2.63 6.61
CA ARG A 79 3.46 3.53 7.13
C ARG A 79 3.18 3.83 8.61
N ARG A 80 4.23 3.87 9.41
CA ARG A 80 4.17 4.30 10.81
C ARG A 80 4.51 5.77 10.87
N TRP A 81 3.64 6.57 11.47
CA TRP A 81 3.91 7.98 11.71
C TRP A 81 4.28 8.20 13.17
N LEU A 82 5.38 8.88 13.42
CA LEU A 82 5.71 9.37 14.76
C LEU A 82 5.25 10.83 14.87
N ASP A 83 4.32 11.10 15.77
CA ASP A 83 3.93 12.45 16.12
C ASP A 83 5.01 13.10 16.99
N LYS A 84 5.67 14.15 16.50
CA LYS A 84 6.75 14.83 17.25
C LYS A 84 6.26 15.47 18.55
N ASN A 85 5.00 15.86 18.65
CA ASN A 85 4.49 16.56 19.83
C ASN A 85 4.15 15.58 20.96
N THR A 86 3.62 14.41 20.64
CA THR A 86 3.24 13.40 21.64
C THR A 86 4.27 12.28 21.79
N LYS A 87 5.23 12.18 20.87
CA LYS A 87 6.13 11.02 20.67
C LYS A 87 5.37 9.69 20.51
N GLN A 88 4.09 9.74 20.17
CA GLN A 88 3.28 8.56 19.96
C GLN A 88 3.35 8.13 18.50
N ILE A 89 3.27 6.82 18.30
CA ILE A 89 3.16 6.23 16.97
C ILE A 89 1.69 6.25 16.60
N VAL A 90 1.35 7.07 15.60
CA VAL A 90 0.01 7.24 15.05
C VAL A 90 -0.07 6.59 13.67
N GLN A 91 -1.27 6.12 13.34
CA GLN A 91 -1.62 5.45 12.09
C GLN A 91 -2.97 5.97 11.63
#